data_AF-A0A0C9SL49-F1
#
_entry.id   AF-A0A0C9SL49-F1
#
_cell.length_a   1.000
_cell.length_b   1.000
_cell.length_c   1.000
_cell.angle_alpha   90.00
_cell.angle_beta   90.00
_cell.angle_gamma   90.00
#
_symmetry.space_group_name_H-M   'P 1'
#
loop_
_entity.id
_entity.type
_entity.pdbx_description
1 polymer ?
#
loop_
_entity_poly.entity_id
_entity_poly.type
_entity_poly.pdbx_seq_one_letter_code
_entity_poly.pdbx_strand_id
1 'polypeptide(L)'
;MVRRFRSQGLEQEAWFYEEMECLQGAAIARCYGFFQVELSDSVNIGLWDGDKGDVDDEGFTEADKPRDERPRVFSLLLLERLGDRIPFYQPTPEGARKDMEDIYSDMAELGIYHSDIRWQNYLRAPASPPGLPGLPSPYKHRTYAWRVIDFDISEKNNFQPIQNIFDAESFVERVFDNIPTGSPDDPWGH
;
A
#
# COMPACT_ATOMS: atom_id res chain seq x y z
N MET A 1 12.53 7.57 4.78
CA MET A 1 13.45 7.71 3.63
C MET A 1 12.60 7.98 2.39
N VAL A 2 12.71 9.16 1.78
CA VAL A 2 11.94 9.54 0.57
C VAL A 2 12.90 9.38 -0.61
N ARG A 3 12.80 8.28 -1.36
CA ARG A 3 13.61 8.04 -2.56
C ARG A 3 12.89 8.59 -3.79
N ARG A 4 13.65 9.22 -4.68
CA ARG A 4 13.20 9.87 -5.92
C ARG A 4 12.47 8.95 -6.92
N PHE A 5 12.55 7.63 -6.73
CA PHE A 5 11.87 6.61 -7.56
C PHE A 5 10.43 6.30 -7.14
N ARG A 6 9.88 6.94 -6.11
CA ARG A 6 8.51 6.67 -5.62
C ARG A 6 7.36 7.22 -6.47
N SER A 7 7.62 8.08 -7.47
CA SER A 7 6.52 8.64 -8.28
C SER A 7 5.82 7.57 -9.12
N GLN A 8 6.58 6.61 -9.68
CA GLN A 8 6.01 5.49 -10.45
C GLN A 8 5.20 4.56 -9.55
N GLY A 9 5.66 4.28 -8.33
CA GLY A 9 4.92 3.45 -7.38
C GLY A 9 3.57 4.05 -6.98
N LEU A 10 3.51 5.37 -6.76
CA LEU A 10 2.25 6.05 -6.41
C LEU A 10 1.26 6.12 -7.59
N GLU A 11 1.73 6.30 -8.82
CA GLU A 11 0.88 6.25 -10.01
C GLU A 11 0.28 4.85 -10.18
N GLN A 12 1.09 3.82 -10.00
CA GLN A 12 0.64 2.43 -10.05
C GLN A 12 -0.36 2.13 -8.93
N GLU A 13 -0.07 2.54 -7.69
CA GLU A 13 -0.99 2.38 -6.56
C GLU A 13 -2.33 3.09 -6.84
N ALA A 14 -2.29 4.33 -7.35
CA ALA A 14 -3.49 5.09 -7.70
C ALA A 14 -4.36 4.34 -8.74
N TRP A 15 -3.73 3.78 -9.77
CA TRP A 15 -4.42 2.99 -10.79
C TRP A 15 -5.12 1.76 -10.19
N PHE A 16 -4.50 1.07 -9.23
CA PHE A 16 -5.15 -0.06 -8.55
C PHE A 16 -6.39 0.34 -7.75
N TYR A 17 -6.40 1.54 -7.13
CA TYR A 17 -7.62 2.05 -6.51
C TYR A 17 -8.74 2.30 -7.52
N GLU A 18 -8.42 2.78 -8.73
CA GLU A 18 -9.40 2.96 -9.81
C GLU A 18 -9.96 1.61 -10.28
N GLU A 19 -9.09 0.62 -10.53
CA GLU A 19 -9.50 -0.72 -10.96
C GLU A 19 -10.35 -1.45 -9.90
N MET A 20 -10.17 -1.12 -8.62
CA MET A 20 -10.90 -1.68 -7.49
C MET A 20 -11.96 -0.73 -6.92
N GLU A 21 -12.53 0.18 -7.73
CA GLU A 21 -13.54 1.15 -7.28
C GLU A 21 -14.68 0.48 -6.48
N CYS A 22 -15.15 -0.69 -6.92
CA CYS A 22 -16.23 -1.43 -6.25
C CYS A 22 -15.86 -1.99 -4.86
N LEU A 23 -14.56 -2.05 -4.52
CA LEU A 23 -14.05 -2.51 -3.23
C LEU A 23 -13.71 -1.35 -2.28
N GLN A 24 -13.68 -0.11 -2.77
CA GLN A 24 -13.36 1.05 -1.96
C GLN A 24 -14.37 1.29 -0.84
N GLY A 25 -13.87 1.44 0.39
CA GLY A 25 -14.71 1.57 1.57
C GLY A 25 -15.36 0.25 2.03
N ALA A 26 -15.16 -0.85 1.32
CA ALA A 26 -15.54 -2.21 1.71
C ALA A 26 -14.30 -3.01 2.13
N ALA A 27 -13.43 -3.33 1.18
CA ALA A 27 -12.22 -4.15 1.38
C ALA A 27 -10.92 -3.34 1.37
N ILE A 28 -10.90 -2.23 0.65
CA ILE A 28 -9.74 -1.33 0.53
C ILE A 28 -10.11 0.10 0.95
N ALA A 29 -9.11 0.92 1.27
CA ALA A 29 -9.34 2.33 1.58
C ALA A 29 -10.05 3.05 0.41
N ARG A 30 -10.88 4.05 0.72
CA ARG A 30 -11.36 4.96 -0.33
C ARG A 30 -10.21 5.81 -0.85
N CYS A 31 -10.12 5.98 -2.16
CA CYS A 31 -9.22 6.90 -2.82
C CYS A 31 -9.99 8.15 -3.21
N TYR A 32 -9.52 9.30 -2.74
CA TYR A 32 -10.10 10.61 -3.05
C TYR A 32 -9.40 11.30 -4.22
N GLY A 33 -8.29 10.73 -4.70
CA GLY A 33 -7.61 11.16 -5.90
C GLY A 33 -6.10 11.12 -5.82
N PHE A 34 -5.49 11.09 -6.99
CA PHE A 34 -4.06 11.24 -7.21
C PHE A 34 -3.79 12.60 -7.85
N PHE A 35 -2.84 13.34 -7.28
CA PHE A 35 -2.52 14.72 -7.66
C PHE A 35 -1.04 14.86 -7.95
N GLN A 36 -0.72 15.62 -8.98
CA GLN A 36 0.66 15.93 -9.35
C GLN A 36 0.83 17.42 -9.58
N VAL A 37 1.99 17.94 -9.17
CA VAL A 37 2.39 19.31 -9.44
C VAL A 37 3.87 19.37 -9.78
N GLU A 38 4.21 20.12 -10.82
CA GLU A 38 5.59 20.44 -11.15
C GLU A 38 6.09 21.56 -10.23
N LEU A 39 7.20 21.32 -9.55
CA LEU A 39 7.80 22.28 -8.65
C LEU A 39 8.80 23.16 -9.40
N SER A 40 8.70 24.47 -9.18
CA SER A 40 9.76 25.38 -9.61
C SER A 40 11.07 25.11 -8.85
N ASP A 41 12.20 25.46 -9.46
CA ASP A 41 13.53 25.34 -8.84
C ASP A 41 13.65 26.07 -7.49
N SER A 42 12.82 27.09 -7.24
CA SER A 42 12.82 27.87 -6.00
C SER A 42 12.19 27.15 -4.79
N VAL A 43 11.46 26.05 -5.02
CA VAL A 43 10.80 25.29 -3.95
C VAL A 43 11.76 24.25 -3.38
N ASN A 44 12.16 24.42 -2.13
CA ASN A 44 12.95 23.44 -1.40
C ASN A 44 12.04 22.58 -0.52
N ILE A 45 11.92 21.30 -0.86
CA ILE A 45 11.28 20.30 -0.01
C ILE A 45 12.41 19.64 0.76
N GLY A 46 12.61 20.03 2.03
CA GLY A 46 13.76 19.59 2.83
C GLY A 46 13.92 18.07 3.04
N LEU A 47 12.94 17.26 2.61
CA LEU A 47 13.02 15.79 2.57
C LEU A 47 13.81 15.24 1.36
N TRP A 48 14.02 16.04 0.31
CA TRP A 48 14.71 15.63 -0.92
C TRP A 48 16.20 15.99 -0.90
N ASP A 49 16.57 17.04 -0.16
CA ASP A 49 17.96 17.53 -0.10
C ASP A 49 18.87 16.70 0.83
N GLY A 50 18.31 15.65 1.45
CA GLY A 50 19.02 14.74 2.35
C GLY A 50 19.62 13.49 1.67
N ASP A 51 19.36 13.28 0.37
CA ASP A 51 19.94 12.17 -0.39
C ASP A 51 21.37 12.55 -0.81
N LYS A 52 22.26 12.62 0.18
CA LYS A 52 23.69 12.52 -0.09
C LYS A 52 23.91 11.08 -0.55
N GLY A 53 23.85 10.89 -1.87
CA GLY A 53 24.17 9.64 -2.52
C GLY A 53 25.47 9.06 -1.98
N ASP A 54 25.50 7.73 -1.92
CA ASP A 54 26.61 6.92 -1.44
C ASP A 54 27.95 7.53 -1.87
N VAL A 55 28.78 7.85 -0.88
CA VAL A 55 30.04 8.59 -1.04
C VAL A 55 31.12 7.63 -1.52
N ASP A 56 31.02 7.21 -2.77
CA ASP A 56 32.04 6.44 -3.46
C ASP A 56 32.27 7.03 -4.86
N ASP A 57 32.64 8.32 -4.94
CA ASP A 57 33.29 8.82 -6.16
C ASP A 57 34.27 9.95 -5.83
N GLU A 58 35.55 9.57 -5.74
CA GLU A 58 36.65 10.53 -5.74
C GLU A 58 36.77 11.17 -7.13
N GLY A 59 36.38 12.44 -7.26
CA GLY A 59 37.00 13.31 -8.28
C GLY A 59 36.14 14.25 -9.10
N PHE A 60 34.82 14.35 -8.92
CA PHE A 60 34.01 15.31 -9.69
C PHE A 60 33.66 16.57 -8.88
N THR A 61 34.04 17.73 -9.42
CA THR A 61 33.63 19.03 -8.87
C THR A 61 32.13 19.24 -9.14
N GLU A 62 31.43 19.95 -8.23
CA GLU A 62 29.99 20.26 -8.35
C GLU A 62 29.60 20.95 -9.68
N ALA A 63 30.56 21.53 -10.41
CA ALA A 63 30.35 22.16 -11.71
C ALA A 63 30.14 21.16 -12.87
N ASP A 64 30.49 19.88 -12.69
CA ASP A 64 30.43 18.86 -13.75
C ASP A 64 29.23 17.89 -13.61
N LYS A 65 28.41 18.03 -12.56
CA LYS A 65 27.17 17.23 -12.46
C LYS A 65 26.17 17.76 -13.50
N PRO A 66 25.75 16.93 -14.49
CA PRO A 66 24.70 17.35 -15.41
C PRO A 66 23.48 17.74 -14.59
N ARG A 67 22.94 18.94 -14.86
CA ARG A 67 21.64 19.32 -14.31
C ARG A 67 20.67 18.21 -14.68
N ASP A 68 20.06 17.60 -13.68
CA ASP A 68 19.05 16.60 -13.94
C ASP A 68 17.84 17.31 -14.56
N GLU A 69 17.74 17.26 -15.89
CA GLU A 69 16.69 17.92 -16.68
C GLU A 69 15.29 17.31 -16.46
N ARG A 70 15.16 16.30 -15.59
CA ARG A 70 13.86 15.70 -15.28
C ARG A 70 13.03 16.68 -14.45
N PRO A 71 11.76 16.90 -14.83
CA PRO A 71 10.87 17.80 -14.10
C PRO A 71 10.73 17.34 -12.64
N ARG A 72 10.79 18.30 -11.72
CA ARG A 72 10.65 18.06 -10.28
C ARG A 72 9.17 17.91 -9.93
N VAL A 73 8.64 16.71 -10.13
CA VAL A 73 7.21 16.43 -9.86
C VAL A 73 7.00 16.01 -8.41
N PHE A 74 6.08 16.69 -7.73
CA PHE A 74 5.53 16.25 -6.45
C PHE A 74 4.20 15.54 -6.67
N SER A 75 4.11 14.28 -6.25
CA SER A 75 2.92 13.45 -6.34
C SER A 75 2.29 13.23 -4.96
N LEU A 76 0.97 13.26 -4.89
CA LEU A 76 0.18 13.02 -3.68
C LEU A 76 -0.98 12.06 -4.00
N LEU A 77 -1.09 10.97 -3.24
CA LEU A 77 -2.26 10.10 -3.23
C LEU A 77 -3.06 10.37 -1.95
N LEU A 78 -4.33 10.77 -2.08
CA LEU A 78 -5.20 11.09 -0.95
C LEU A 78 -6.17 9.94 -0.68
N LEU A 79 -6.06 9.32 0.49
CA LEU A 79 -6.84 8.14 0.89
C LEU A 79 -7.72 8.41 2.11
N GLU A 80 -8.69 7.52 2.33
CA GLU A 80 -9.48 7.40 3.54
C GLU A 80 -8.58 7.34 4.78
N ARG A 81 -8.92 8.13 5.80
CA ARG A 81 -8.26 8.01 7.10
C ARG A 81 -8.72 6.74 7.79
N LEU A 82 -7.82 5.78 7.92
CA LEU A 82 -8.05 4.51 8.62
C LEU A 82 -7.66 4.56 10.09
N GLY A 83 -8.02 3.52 10.83
CA GLY A 83 -7.66 3.31 12.22
C GLY A 83 -6.29 2.64 12.40
N ASP A 84 -6.10 2.00 13.55
CA ASP A 84 -4.83 1.35 13.88
C ASP A 84 -4.54 0.12 13.02
N ARG A 85 -3.25 -0.21 12.89
CA ARG A 85 -2.77 -1.48 12.32
C ARG A 85 -3.14 -2.66 13.22
N ILE A 86 -3.04 -3.88 12.70
CA ILE A 86 -3.12 -5.07 13.56
C ILE A 86 -2.05 -4.96 14.66
N PRO A 87 -2.41 -5.16 15.95
CA PRO A 87 -1.45 -5.09 17.03
C PRO A 87 -0.46 -6.26 16.95
N PHE A 88 0.82 -5.92 17.02
CA PHE A 88 1.92 -6.90 17.04
C PHE A 88 2.15 -7.41 18.48
N TYR A 89 2.63 -8.65 18.65
CA TYR A 89 2.80 -9.33 19.95
C TYR A 89 1.52 -9.49 20.79
N GLN A 90 0.34 -9.30 20.18
CA GLN A 90 -0.95 -9.50 20.83
C GLN A 90 -1.71 -10.63 20.14
N PRO A 91 -2.65 -11.30 20.83
CA PRO A 91 -3.54 -12.23 20.18
C PRO A 91 -4.22 -11.56 18.99
N THR A 92 -4.28 -12.29 17.87
CA THR A 92 -4.98 -11.86 16.66
C THR A 92 -6.38 -11.39 17.01
N PRO A 93 -6.78 -10.15 16.63
CA PRO A 93 -8.13 -9.68 16.86
C PRO A 93 -9.15 -10.63 16.23
N GLU A 94 -10.27 -10.84 16.92
CA GLU A 94 -11.35 -11.71 16.44
C GLU A 94 -11.81 -11.28 15.04
N GLY A 95 -11.95 -12.25 14.15
CA GLY A 95 -12.37 -12.03 12.76
C GLY A 95 -11.29 -11.43 11.84
N ALA A 96 -10.14 -10.94 12.34
CA ALA A 96 -9.12 -10.30 11.49
C ALA A 96 -8.56 -11.25 10.43
N ARG A 97 -8.28 -12.51 10.78
CA ARG A 97 -7.84 -13.53 9.82
C ARG A 97 -8.88 -13.76 8.73
N LYS A 98 -10.14 -13.92 9.13
CA LYS A 98 -11.24 -14.18 8.19
C LYS A 98 -11.52 -12.97 7.28
N ASP A 99 -11.44 -11.76 7.82
CA ASP A 99 -11.54 -10.53 7.02
C ASP A 99 -10.38 -10.46 6.00
N MET A 100 -9.16 -10.83 6.39
CA MET A 100 -8.00 -10.76 5.49
C MET A 100 -8.16 -11.76 4.33
N GLU A 101 -8.52 -13.01 4.63
CA GLU A 101 -8.82 -14.05 3.63
C GLU A 101 -9.92 -13.60 2.66
N ASP A 102 -11.03 -13.09 3.19
CA ASP A 102 -12.17 -12.65 2.37
C ASP A 102 -11.82 -11.44 1.49
N ILE A 103 -11.03 -10.48 2.02
CA ILE A 103 -10.58 -9.31 1.25
C ILE A 103 -9.65 -9.73 0.11
N TYR A 104 -8.70 -10.63 0.34
CA TYR A 104 -7.85 -11.15 -0.75
C TYR A 104 -8.65 -11.97 -1.76
N SER A 105 -9.67 -12.69 -1.31
CA SER A 105 -10.61 -13.35 -2.23
C SER A 105 -11.40 -12.33 -3.07
N ASP A 106 -11.83 -11.20 -2.52
CA ASP A 106 -12.51 -10.14 -3.28
C ASP A 106 -11.62 -9.51 -4.35
N MET A 107 -10.34 -9.28 -4.05
CA MET A 107 -9.38 -8.77 -5.04
C MET A 107 -9.10 -9.81 -6.14
N ALA A 108 -9.07 -11.10 -5.79
CA ALA A 108 -8.91 -12.17 -6.75
C ALA A 108 -10.07 -12.25 -7.76
N GLU A 109 -11.31 -11.91 -7.37
CA GLU A 109 -12.45 -11.82 -8.29
C GLU A 109 -12.25 -10.75 -9.39
N LEU A 110 -11.38 -9.77 -9.14
CA LEU A 110 -10.99 -8.73 -10.10
C LEU A 110 -9.70 -9.05 -10.88
N GLY A 111 -9.10 -10.24 -10.66
CA GLY A 111 -7.82 -10.61 -11.24
C GLY A 111 -6.64 -9.81 -10.68
N ILE A 112 -6.76 -9.29 -9.46
CA ILE A 112 -5.73 -8.48 -8.80
C ILE A 112 -5.07 -9.31 -7.70
N TYR A 113 -3.74 -9.34 -7.73
CA TYR A 113 -2.88 -9.92 -6.71
C TYR A 113 -2.08 -8.81 -6.03
N HIS A 114 -2.18 -8.72 -4.71
CA HIS A 114 -1.45 -7.75 -3.91
C HIS A 114 -0.14 -8.40 -3.45
N SER A 115 0.99 -7.91 -3.95
CA SER A 115 2.29 -8.55 -3.69
C SER A 115 2.93 -8.18 -2.36
N ASP A 116 2.41 -7.17 -1.64
CA ASP A 116 2.90 -6.74 -0.30
C ASP A 116 1.94 -7.17 0.83
N ILE A 117 1.62 -8.47 0.89
CA ILE A 117 0.77 -9.02 1.97
C ILE A 117 1.53 -9.02 3.29
N ARG A 118 1.34 -7.97 4.08
CA ARG A 118 1.91 -7.84 5.41
C ARG A 118 1.02 -7.07 6.38
N TRP A 119 1.25 -7.27 7.67
CA TRP A 119 0.42 -6.70 8.74
C TRP A 119 0.38 -5.17 8.75
N GLN A 120 1.43 -4.50 8.27
CA GLN A 120 1.50 -3.02 8.22
C GLN A 120 0.52 -2.42 7.22
N ASN A 121 0.14 -3.18 6.19
CA ASN A 121 -0.71 -2.75 5.08
C ASN A 121 -2.18 -3.11 5.35
N TYR A 122 -2.49 -3.56 6.57
CA TYR A 122 -3.82 -3.95 7.01
C TYR A 122 -4.25 -3.13 8.24
N LEU A 123 -5.20 -2.22 8.03
CA LEU A 123 -5.60 -1.22 9.02
C LEU A 123 -7.10 -1.32 9.32
N ARG A 124 -7.50 -0.94 10.54
CA ARG A 124 -8.92 -0.94 10.90
C ARG A 124 -9.71 0.03 10.03
N ALA A 125 -10.89 -0.41 9.63
CA ALA A 125 -11.90 0.48 9.07
C ALA A 125 -12.20 1.62 10.07
N PRO A 126 -12.47 2.84 9.61
CA PRO A 126 -12.71 3.95 10.51
C PRO A 126 -14.01 3.76 11.29
N ALA A 127 -14.01 4.19 12.55
CA ALA A 127 -15.24 4.30 13.30
C ALA A 127 -16.15 5.37 12.66
N SER A 128 -17.43 5.01 12.47
CA SER A 128 -18.45 5.93 11.97
C SER A 128 -19.49 6.17 13.06
N PRO A 129 -19.66 7.42 13.56
CA PRO A 129 -18.98 8.68 13.20
C PRO A 129 -17.59 8.88 13.86
N PRO A 130 -16.73 9.83 13.38
CA PRO A 130 -16.94 10.76 12.27
C PRO A 130 -16.50 10.22 10.90
N GLY A 131 -15.94 9.00 10.84
CA GLY A 131 -15.58 8.36 9.57
C GLY A 131 -16.81 7.98 8.74
N LEU A 132 -16.57 7.67 7.47
CA LEU A 132 -17.62 7.12 6.59
C LEU A 132 -17.93 5.67 7.00
N PRO A 133 -19.21 5.24 6.94
CA PRO A 133 -19.55 3.86 7.25
C PRO A 133 -18.89 2.90 6.26
N GLY A 134 -18.56 1.70 6.72
CA GLY A 134 -18.09 0.63 5.85
C GLY A 134 -19.20 0.18 4.88
N LEU A 135 -18.83 -0.13 3.64
CA LEU A 135 -19.70 -0.73 2.66
C LEU A 135 -19.59 -2.26 2.71
N PRO A 136 -20.66 -3.01 2.41
CA PRO A 136 -20.56 -4.45 2.26
C PRO A 136 -19.77 -4.78 0.99
N SER A 137 -18.99 -5.86 1.06
CA SER A 137 -18.35 -6.46 -0.12
C SER A 137 -19.39 -6.80 -1.20
N PRO A 138 -19.12 -6.49 -2.49
CA PRO A 138 -19.99 -6.90 -3.58
C PRO A 138 -19.98 -8.43 -3.81
N TYR A 139 -18.98 -9.15 -3.29
CA TYR A 139 -18.81 -10.60 -3.50
C TYR A 139 -19.18 -11.44 -2.28
N LYS A 140 -18.82 -11.00 -1.06
CA LYS A 140 -19.14 -11.73 0.18
C LYS A 140 -20.40 -11.21 0.88
N HIS A 141 -20.94 -10.08 0.44
CA HIS A 141 -22.15 -9.45 1.00
C HIS A 141 -22.08 -9.19 2.52
N ARG A 142 -20.87 -8.93 3.04
CA ARG A 142 -20.63 -8.56 4.44
C ARG A 142 -19.68 -7.38 4.55
N THR A 143 -19.73 -6.66 5.65
CA THR A 143 -18.76 -5.61 5.97
C THR A 143 -17.53 -6.21 6.66
N TYR A 144 -16.36 -5.62 6.39
CA TYR A 144 -15.11 -5.95 7.06
C TYR A 144 -14.75 -4.89 8.09
N ALA A 145 -14.10 -5.31 9.18
CA ALA A 145 -13.55 -4.42 10.20
C ALA A 145 -12.19 -3.82 9.81
N TRP A 146 -11.64 -4.25 8.67
CA TRP A 146 -10.29 -3.91 8.21
C TRP A 146 -10.27 -3.52 6.73
N ARG A 147 -9.19 -2.86 6.32
CA ARG A 147 -8.91 -2.39 4.96
C ARG A 147 -7.47 -2.69 4.59
N VAL A 148 -7.24 -3.02 3.32
CA VAL A 148 -5.91 -3.12 2.71
C VAL A 148 -5.54 -1.78 2.06
N ILE A 149 -4.25 -1.44 2.09
CA ILE A 149 -3.60 -0.31 1.40
C ILE A 149 -2.28 -0.77 0.77
N ASP A 150 -1.53 0.15 0.14
CA ASP A 150 -0.14 -0.04 -0.33
C ASP A 150 -0.05 -0.97 -1.56
N PHE A 151 -0.71 -0.56 -2.65
CA PHE A 151 -0.80 -1.37 -3.88
C PHE A 151 0.29 -1.06 -4.92
N ASP A 152 1.39 -0.43 -4.52
CA ASP A 152 2.43 0.05 -5.46
C ASP A 152 3.16 -1.08 -6.19
N ILE A 153 3.22 -2.27 -5.60
CA ILE A 153 3.77 -3.50 -6.21
C ILE A 153 2.71 -4.55 -6.53
N SER A 154 1.43 -4.18 -6.55
CA SER A 154 0.36 -5.09 -6.97
C SER A 154 0.44 -5.44 -8.45
N GLU A 155 -0.18 -6.56 -8.81
CA GLU A 155 -0.24 -7.06 -10.17
C GLU A 155 -1.69 -7.31 -10.59
N LYS A 156 -2.00 -6.95 -11.84
CA LYS A 156 -3.24 -7.40 -12.50
C LYS A 156 -2.89 -8.53 -13.46
N ASN A 157 -3.53 -9.66 -13.28
CA ASN A 157 -3.25 -10.88 -14.04
C ASN A 157 -4.53 -11.47 -14.64
N ASN A 158 -4.37 -12.51 -15.47
CA ASN A 158 -5.46 -13.25 -16.09
C ASN A 158 -5.62 -14.66 -15.48
N PHE A 159 -5.10 -14.85 -14.26
CA PHE A 159 -5.23 -16.11 -13.56
C PHE A 159 -6.67 -16.34 -13.11
N GLN A 160 -7.02 -17.60 -12.88
CA GLN A 160 -8.30 -17.91 -12.25
C GLN A 160 -8.27 -17.38 -10.80
N PRO A 161 -9.39 -16.86 -10.26
CA PRO A 161 -9.42 -16.32 -8.90
C PRO A 161 -8.84 -17.28 -7.85
N ILE A 162 -9.07 -18.58 -8.01
CA ILE A 162 -8.56 -19.62 -7.10
C ILE A 162 -7.02 -19.65 -7.02
N GLN A 163 -6.31 -19.25 -8.08
CA GLN A 163 -4.85 -19.20 -8.09
C GLN A 163 -4.35 -18.02 -7.23
N ASN A 164 -4.90 -16.82 -7.44
CA ASN A 164 -4.56 -15.65 -6.62
C ASN A 164 -4.92 -15.86 -5.14
N ILE A 165 -6.04 -16.56 -4.85
CA ILE A 165 -6.43 -16.94 -3.49
C ILE A 165 -5.39 -17.87 -2.87
N PHE A 166 -5.01 -18.94 -3.57
CA PHE A 166 -4.03 -19.90 -3.07
C PHE A 166 -2.67 -19.24 -2.79
N ASP A 167 -2.23 -18.34 -3.66
CA ASP A 167 -0.98 -17.62 -3.46
C ASP A 167 -1.08 -16.71 -2.22
N ALA A 168 -2.19 -15.96 -2.08
CA ALA A 168 -2.42 -15.08 -0.93
C ALA A 168 -2.52 -15.83 0.40
N GLU A 169 -3.19 -16.99 0.45
CA GLU A 169 -3.39 -17.80 1.67
C GLU A 169 -2.07 -18.08 2.39
N SER A 170 -1.02 -18.45 1.65
CA SER A 170 0.29 -18.75 2.24
C SER A 170 0.93 -17.55 2.96
N PHE A 171 0.72 -16.34 2.46
CA PHE A 171 1.22 -15.12 3.09
C PHE A 171 0.32 -14.66 4.24
N VAL A 172 -0.99 -14.83 4.11
CA VAL A 172 -1.95 -14.58 5.21
C VAL A 172 -1.62 -15.46 6.41
N GLU A 173 -1.33 -16.75 6.18
CA GLU A 173 -0.89 -17.67 7.24
C GLU A 173 0.36 -17.15 7.94
N ARG A 174 1.41 -16.80 7.18
CA ARG A 174 2.64 -16.24 7.73
C ARG A 174 2.41 -14.99 8.56
N VAL A 175 1.57 -14.07 8.08
CA VAL A 175 1.22 -12.84 8.82
C VAL A 175 0.69 -13.19 10.22
N PHE A 176 -0.29 -14.08 10.31
CA PHE A 176 -0.94 -14.39 11.57
C PHE A 176 -0.19 -15.37 12.47
N ASP A 177 0.71 -16.17 11.92
CA ASP A 177 1.60 -17.03 12.72
C ASP A 177 2.74 -16.22 13.34
N ASN A 178 3.14 -15.13 12.68
CA ASN A 178 4.20 -14.23 13.13
C ASN A 178 3.73 -13.12 14.08
N ILE A 179 2.46 -12.69 14.00
CA ILE A 179 1.92 -11.66 14.91
C ILE A 179 2.10 -12.03 16.40
N PRO A 180 1.78 -13.26 16.87
CA PRO A 180 1.93 -13.64 18.27
C PRO A 180 3.39 -13.78 18.72
N THR A 181 4.27 -14.24 17.83
CA THR A 181 5.71 -14.40 18.12
C THR A 181 6.44 -13.05 18.04
N GLY A 182 5.78 -12.08 17.40
CA GLY A 182 6.33 -10.87 16.83
C GLY A 182 7.70 -11.05 16.19
N SER A 183 7.84 -12.16 15.47
CA SER A 183 8.86 -12.28 14.44
C SER A 183 8.45 -11.33 13.31
N PRO A 184 9.29 -10.35 12.93
CA PRO A 184 8.96 -9.50 11.79
C PRO A 184 8.85 -10.28 10.48
N ASP A 185 9.41 -11.52 10.42
CA ASP A 185 9.63 -12.38 9.24
C ASP A 185 8.98 -11.83 7.97
N ASP A 186 9.61 -10.77 7.50
CA ASP A 186 9.48 -10.18 6.20
C ASP A 186 10.62 -10.84 5.41
N PRO A 187 10.33 -11.79 4.50
CA PRO A 187 11.37 -12.41 3.71
C PRO A 187 12.14 -11.41 2.82
N TRP A 188 11.74 -10.14 2.77
CA TRP A 188 12.32 -9.10 1.92
C TRP A 188 12.74 -7.81 2.67
N GLY A 189 12.85 -7.83 4.01
CA GLY A 189 13.14 -6.64 4.82
C GLY A 189 14.56 -6.53 5.40
N HIS A 190 15.53 -6.11 4.58
CA HIS A 190 16.76 -5.39 4.99
C HIS A 190 17.01 -4.19 4.07
#